data_AF-A0A6E8W5J0-F1
#
_entry.id   AF-A0A6E8W5J0-F1
#
_cell.length_a   1.000
_cell.length_b   1.000
_cell.length_c   1.000
_cell.angle_alpha   90.00
_cell.angle_beta   90.00
_cell.angle_gamma   90.00
#
_symmetry.space_group_name_H-M   'P 1'
#
loop_
_entity.id
_entity.type
_entity.pdbx_description
1 polymer ?
#
loop_
_entity_poly.entity_id
_entity_poly.type
_entity_poly.pdbx_seq_one_letter_code
_entity_poly.pdbx_strand_id
1 'polypeptide(L)'
;IRLVSKRQQIQAIHHPFPSQICDRMAPGTIMGSPTNCSEFYMCRNGRPVLFACPENMYFDVDTSACGYEAFCADNDVDFEQDPYEPPVPEYRPIEANPSQLVPTQTSVCRGAAPGAVRTDTTGCSAFYQCTKAGPLRLECPAGTLFDSNRLVCDAADIVSCAYAPPKPSIGGGGTGSGNLLEILCFGKKNGYKFAHPTNCARYVVCNGRNKAQEFTCPTGTAYNKQRKICDFTHNVEC
;
A
#
# COMPACT_ATOMS: atom_id res chain seq x y z
N ILE A 1 8.14 -10.51 -30.87
CA ILE A 1 8.25 -9.79 -29.58
C ILE A 1 9.70 -9.37 -29.44
N ARG A 2 10.01 -8.07 -29.45
CA ARG A 2 11.39 -7.58 -29.37
C ARG A 2 11.73 -7.39 -27.90
N LEU A 3 12.34 -8.41 -27.28
CA LEU A 3 13.05 -8.25 -26.02
C LEU A 3 14.31 -7.43 -26.33
N VAL A 4 14.37 -6.19 -25.87
CA VAL A 4 15.53 -5.33 -26.10
C VAL A 4 16.41 -5.42 -24.85
N SER A 5 17.26 -6.44 -24.81
CA SER A 5 18.34 -6.53 -23.81
C SER A 5 19.41 -5.50 -24.18
N LYS A 6 19.70 -4.58 -23.27
CA LYS A 6 20.89 -3.72 -23.34
C LYS A 6 21.54 -3.62 -21.97
N ARG A 7 22.78 -4.11 -21.92
CA ARG A 7 23.80 -3.76 -20.94
C ARG A 7 23.83 -2.25 -20.73
N GLN A 8 23.54 -1.78 -19.52
CA GLN A 8 24.20 -0.60 -18.95
C GLN A 8 24.09 -0.61 -17.42
N GLN A 9 25.26 -0.49 -16.81
CA GLN A 9 25.55 -0.54 -15.39
C GLN A 9 24.79 0.54 -14.61
N ILE A 10 23.85 0.11 -13.76
CA ILE A 10 23.44 0.84 -12.57
C ILE A 10 23.51 -0.20 -11.45
N GLN A 11 24.12 0.15 -10.33
CA GLN A 11 24.38 -0.72 -9.18
C GLN A 11 23.06 -1.32 -8.63
N ALA A 12 22.56 -2.39 -9.25
CA ALA A 12 21.49 -3.20 -8.71
C ALA A 12 22.09 -4.01 -7.57
N ILE A 13 21.51 -3.90 -6.38
CA ILE A 13 21.79 -4.80 -5.28
C ILE A 13 21.44 -6.21 -5.79
N HIS A 14 22.46 -7.03 -6.09
CA HIS A 14 22.27 -8.44 -6.43
C HIS A 14 21.69 -9.12 -5.19
N HIS A 15 20.37 -9.33 -5.18
CA HIS A 15 19.72 -10.18 -4.20
C HIS A 15 19.69 -11.58 -4.80
N PRO A 16 20.51 -12.52 -4.31
CA PRO A 16 20.53 -13.88 -4.84
C PRO A 16 19.15 -14.53 -4.70
N PHE A 17 18.32 -14.19 -3.71
CA PHE A 17 17.04 -14.88 -3.50
C PHE A 17 15.81 -13.97 -3.60
N PRO A 18 14.65 -14.47 -4.11
CA PRO A 18 13.38 -13.75 -4.09
C PRO A 18 12.98 -13.25 -2.69
N SER A 19 13.41 -13.95 -1.63
CA SER A 19 13.16 -13.56 -0.24
C SER A 19 13.90 -12.30 0.21
N GLN A 20 15.02 -11.96 -0.43
CA GLN A 20 15.85 -10.80 -0.08
C GLN A 20 15.54 -9.58 -0.96
N ILE A 21 14.75 -9.72 -2.02
CA ILE A 21 14.47 -8.62 -2.97
C ILE A 21 13.85 -7.37 -2.32
N CYS A 22 13.25 -7.55 -1.14
CA CYS A 22 12.63 -6.49 -0.36
C CYS A 22 13.50 -6.01 0.82
N ASP A 23 14.71 -6.54 0.96
CA ASP A 23 15.62 -6.14 2.02
C ASP A 23 15.96 -4.66 1.88
N ARG A 24 15.69 -3.90 2.95
CA ARG A 24 15.89 -2.44 3.03
C ARG A 24 15.04 -1.63 2.04
N MET A 25 14.09 -2.25 1.35
CA MET A 25 13.13 -1.54 0.51
C MET A 25 12.05 -0.89 1.37
N ALA A 26 11.60 0.29 0.95
CA ALA A 26 10.48 0.95 1.59
C ALA A 26 9.18 0.13 1.35
N PRO A 27 8.22 0.15 2.29
CA PRO A 27 6.90 -0.42 2.04
C PRO A 27 6.26 0.20 0.78
N GLY A 28 5.68 -0.63 -0.07
CA GLY A 28 5.04 -0.20 -1.31
C GLY A 28 5.98 -0.08 -2.51
N THR A 29 7.31 -0.25 -2.33
CA THR A 29 8.24 -0.39 -3.45
C THR A 29 7.84 -1.59 -4.31
N ILE A 30 7.76 -1.39 -5.64
CA ILE A 30 7.43 -2.41 -6.63
C ILE A 30 8.70 -2.77 -7.41
N MET A 31 8.98 -4.06 -7.53
CA MET A 31 10.21 -4.60 -8.13
C MET A 31 9.85 -5.71 -9.12
N GLY A 32 10.53 -5.78 -10.28
CA GLY A 32 10.35 -6.90 -11.20
C GLY A 32 10.82 -8.22 -10.61
N SER A 33 10.18 -9.34 -10.98
CA SER A 33 10.71 -10.65 -10.62
C SER A 33 12.00 -10.94 -11.40
N PRO A 34 13.05 -11.45 -10.74
CA PRO A 34 14.31 -11.78 -11.40
C PRO A 34 14.24 -13.09 -12.19
N THR A 35 13.19 -13.89 -11.99
CA THR A 35 13.05 -15.23 -12.61
C THR A 35 11.87 -15.33 -13.58
N ASN A 36 10.90 -14.42 -13.51
CA ASN A 36 9.71 -14.43 -14.35
C ASN A 36 9.29 -13.01 -14.76
N CYS A 37 9.50 -12.64 -16.02
CA CYS A 37 9.15 -11.31 -16.53
C CYS A 37 7.64 -10.98 -16.47
N SER A 38 6.76 -11.97 -16.28
CA SER A 38 5.31 -11.76 -16.11
C SER A 38 4.92 -11.50 -14.65
N GLU A 39 5.88 -11.47 -13.73
CA GLU A 39 5.69 -11.34 -12.30
C GLU A 39 6.46 -10.16 -11.72
N PHE A 40 5.98 -9.66 -10.60
CA PHE A 40 6.63 -8.60 -9.85
C PHE A 40 6.27 -8.67 -8.37
N TYR A 41 7.09 -8.05 -7.54
CA TYR A 41 6.93 -8.02 -6.10
C TYR A 41 6.56 -6.63 -5.61
N MET A 42 5.67 -6.56 -4.64
CA MET A 42 5.45 -5.38 -3.81
C MET A 42 6.03 -5.65 -2.41
N CYS A 43 6.89 -4.76 -1.94
CA CYS A 43 7.58 -4.94 -0.67
C CYS A 43 6.73 -4.51 0.52
N ARG A 44 6.61 -5.40 1.51
CA ARG A 44 5.90 -5.19 2.77
C ARG A 44 6.77 -5.56 3.95
N ASN A 45 7.34 -4.55 4.62
CA ASN A 45 8.18 -4.73 5.81
C ASN A 45 9.30 -5.76 5.58
N GLY A 46 10.04 -5.64 4.47
CA GLY A 46 11.11 -6.57 4.09
C GLY A 46 10.63 -7.86 3.44
N ARG A 47 9.32 -8.13 3.35
CA ARG A 47 8.79 -9.34 2.73
C ARG A 47 8.17 -9.06 1.36
N PRO A 48 8.43 -9.90 0.34
CA PRO A 48 7.82 -9.78 -0.97
C PRO A 48 6.37 -10.28 -0.98
N VAL A 49 5.49 -9.50 -1.61
CA VAL A 49 4.15 -9.94 -2.04
C VAL A 49 4.18 -10.09 -3.55
N LEU A 50 3.93 -11.29 -4.06
CA LEU A 50 3.98 -11.63 -5.48
C LEU A 50 2.68 -11.24 -6.19
N PHE A 51 2.81 -10.53 -7.30
CA PHE A 51 1.74 -10.20 -8.24
C PHE A 51 2.13 -10.65 -9.65
N ALA A 52 1.12 -10.91 -10.48
CA ALA A 52 1.30 -11.27 -11.87
C ALA A 52 0.65 -10.24 -12.80
N CYS A 53 1.34 -9.92 -13.90
CA CYS A 53 0.78 -9.18 -15.01
C CYS A 53 -0.32 -10.01 -15.72
N PRO A 54 -1.30 -9.37 -16.38
CA PRO A 54 -2.31 -10.07 -17.18
C PRO A 54 -1.68 -10.81 -18.37
N GLU A 55 -2.46 -11.68 -19.01
CA GLU A 55 -1.98 -12.49 -20.14
C GLU A 55 -1.27 -11.65 -21.21
N ASN A 56 -0.09 -12.11 -21.61
CA ASN A 56 0.78 -11.49 -22.62
C ASN A 56 1.29 -10.08 -22.27
N MET A 57 1.22 -9.67 -21.01
CA MET A 57 1.90 -8.48 -20.49
C MET A 57 3.08 -8.87 -19.61
N TYR A 58 4.10 -8.03 -19.63
CA TYR A 58 5.35 -8.23 -18.88
C TYR A 58 5.65 -7.00 -18.04
N PHE A 59 6.31 -7.19 -16.91
CA PHE A 59 6.70 -6.11 -16.02
C PHE A 59 7.90 -5.35 -16.58
N ASP A 60 7.71 -4.06 -16.79
CA ASP A 60 8.73 -3.13 -17.27
C ASP A 60 9.41 -2.45 -16.08
N VAL A 61 10.70 -2.72 -15.87
CA VAL A 61 11.45 -2.22 -14.70
C VAL A 61 11.61 -0.70 -14.73
N ASP A 62 11.72 -0.11 -15.92
CA ASP A 62 11.91 1.33 -16.11
C ASP A 62 10.65 2.12 -15.73
N THR A 63 9.48 1.60 -16.11
CA THR A 63 8.20 2.23 -15.79
C THR A 63 7.55 1.70 -14.53
N SER A 64 8.09 0.63 -13.94
CA SER A 64 7.51 -0.10 -12.80
C SER A 64 6.04 -0.49 -13.05
N ALA A 65 5.74 -0.96 -14.26
CA ALA A 65 4.37 -1.25 -14.70
C ALA A 65 4.31 -2.43 -15.68
N CYS A 66 3.18 -3.13 -15.70
CA CYS A 66 2.93 -4.11 -16.75
C CYS A 66 2.70 -3.44 -18.11
N GLY A 67 3.27 -3.99 -19.17
CA GLY A 67 3.11 -3.53 -20.55
C GLY A 67 3.21 -4.67 -21.56
N TYR A 68 2.71 -4.45 -22.77
CA TYR A 68 2.95 -5.37 -23.90
C TYR A 68 4.39 -5.28 -24.44
N GLU A 69 5.01 -4.11 -24.22
CA GLU A 69 6.43 -3.85 -24.49
C GLU A 69 7.07 -3.49 -23.16
N ALA A 70 7.99 -4.33 -22.70
CA ALA A 70 8.62 -4.20 -21.39
C ALA A 70 10.11 -4.52 -21.46
N PHE A 71 10.90 -3.79 -20.67
CA PHE A 71 12.25 -4.19 -20.30
C PHE A 71 12.14 -4.94 -18.97
N CYS A 72 12.23 -6.27 -18.99
CA CYS A 72 12.27 -7.02 -17.73
C CYS A 72 13.70 -7.10 -17.18
N ALA A 73 13.82 -7.31 -15.87
CA ALA A 73 15.10 -7.64 -15.26
C ALA A 73 15.56 -8.98 -15.85
N ASP A 74 16.64 -8.95 -16.65
CA ASP A 74 17.23 -10.16 -17.23
C ASP A 74 17.69 -11.12 -16.11
N ASN A 75 17.60 -12.42 -16.41
CA ASN A 75 18.00 -13.56 -15.57
C ASN A 75 19.52 -13.69 -15.39
N ASP A 76 20.28 -12.59 -15.31
CA ASP A 76 21.74 -12.60 -15.10
C ASP A 76 22.11 -12.88 -13.62
N VAL A 77 21.38 -13.78 -12.96
CA VAL A 77 21.81 -14.35 -11.69
C VAL A 77 22.54 -15.65 -12.02
N ASP A 78 23.83 -15.53 -12.31
CA ASP A 78 24.73 -16.68 -12.25
C ASP A 78 24.88 -17.01 -10.75
N PHE A 79 24.08 -17.96 -10.29
CA PHE A 79 24.09 -18.43 -8.91
C PHE A 79 25.37 -19.26 -8.68
N GLU A 80 26.50 -18.60 -8.53
CA GLU A 80 27.59 -19.22 -7.77
C GLU A 80 27.10 -19.29 -6.31
N GLN A 81 26.47 -20.41 -5.95
CA GLN A 81 26.16 -20.72 -4.55
C GLN A 81 27.46 -20.66 -3.75
N ASP A 82 27.61 -19.68 -2.87
CA ASP A 82 28.65 -19.70 -1.87
C ASP A 82 28.36 -20.87 -0.90
N PRO A 83 29.20 -21.93 -0.86
CA PRO A 83 28.97 -23.09 -0.02
C PRO A 83 29.00 -22.77 1.50
N TYR A 84 29.43 -21.57 1.88
CA TYR A 84 29.57 -21.14 3.28
C TYR A 84 28.44 -20.22 3.76
N GLU A 85 27.53 -19.78 2.88
CA GLU A 85 26.40 -18.97 3.32
C GLU A 85 25.38 -19.86 4.07
N PRO A 86 24.98 -19.50 5.32
CA PRO A 86 23.97 -20.27 6.03
C PRO A 86 22.67 -20.26 5.23
N PRO A 87 21.90 -21.37 5.22
CA PRO A 87 20.65 -21.44 4.47
C PRO A 87 19.71 -20.34 4.94
N VAL A 88 19.43 -19.38 4.07
CA VAL A 88 18.45 -18.33 4.30
C VAL A 88 17.09 -19.00 4.49
N PRO A 89 16.29 -18.63 5.51
CA PRO A 89 14.95 -19.18 5.62
C PRO A 89 14.16 -18.87 4.35
N GLU A 90 13.78 -19.92 3.62
CA GLU A 90 13.07 -19.83 2.37
C GLU A 90 11.61 -19.45 2.66
N TYR A 91 11.34 -18.14 2.76
CA TYR A 91 9.98 -17.64 2.89
C TYR A 91 9.34 -17.61 1.50
N ARG A 92 8.30 -18.43 1.31
CA ARG A 92 7.44 -18.32 0.13
C ARG A 92 6.77 -16.94 0.13
N PRO A 93 6.81 -16.21 -1.00
CA PRO A 93 6.08 -14.95 -1.13
C PRO A 93 4.59 -15.14 -0.87
N ILE A 94 3.92 -14.07 -0.43
CA ILE A 94 2.46 -14.06 -0.38
C ILE A 94 1.96 -13.81 -1.80
N GLU A 95 1.18 -14.74 -2.34
CA GLU A 95 0.70 -14.66 -3.71
C GLU A 95 -0.65 -13.93 -3.77
N ALA A 96 -0.75 -12.96 -4.68
CA ALA A 96 -1.99 -12.29 -5.04
C ALA A 96 -2.67 -12.97 -6.23
N ASN A 97 -3.96 -12.70 -6.41
CA ASN A 97 -4.65 -13.08 -7.64
C ASN A 97 -4.04 -12.34 -8.85
N PRO A 98 -4.10 -12.92 -10.06
CA PRO A 98 -3.68 -12.25 -11.28
C PRO A 98 -4.36 -10.89 -11.43
N SER A 99 -3.58 -9.89 -11.82
CA SER A 99 -4.09 -8.55 -12.05
C SER A 99 -4.99 -8.48 -13.29
N GLN A 100 -5.89 -7.51 -13.34
CA GLN A 100 -6.90 -7.41 -14.39
C GLN A 100 -6.91 -6.02 -15.02
N LEU A 101 -6.81 -5.94 -16.35
CA LEU A 101 -7.03 -4.68 -17.06
C LEU A 101 -8.50 -4.27 -16.92
N VAL A 102 -8.75 -3.06 -16.44
CA VAL A 102 -10.11 -2.51 -16.39
C VAL A 102 -10.36 -1.60 -17.60
N PRO A 103 -11.62 -1.41 -18.01
CA PRO A 103 -11.96 -0.55 -19.14
C PRO A 103 -11.36 0.86 -19.00
N THR A 104 -10.72 1.32 -20.07
CA THR A 104 -10.04 2.63 -20.16
C THR A 104 -10.96 3.84 -20.01
N GLN A 105 -12.27 3.64 -20.05
CA GLN A 105 -13.28 4.67 -19.77
C GLN A 105 -13.26 5.13 -18.30
N THR A 106 -12.61 4.37 -17.42
CA THR A 106 -12.40 4.77 -16.03
C THR A 106 -11.35 5.88 -15.96
N SER A 107 -11.70 7.02 -15.34
CA SER A 107 -10.81 8.18 -15.22
C SER A 107 -9.72 8.03 -14.14
N VAL A 108 -9.60 6.84 -13.53
CA VAL A 108 -8.71 6.56 -12.39
C VAL A 108 -7.24 6.92 -12.70
N CYS A 109 -6.78 6.65 -13.92
CA CYS A 109 -5.41 6.93 -14.36
C CYS A 109 -5.26 8.23 -15.17
N ARG A 110 -6.26 9.12 -15.15
CA ARG A 110 -6.20 10.39 -15.89
C ARG A 110 -5.00 11.23 -15.41
N GLY A 111 -4.10 11.56 -16.33
CA GLY A 111 -2.90 12.37 -16.06
C GLY A 111 -1.84 11.68 -15.22
N ALA A 112 -1.94 10.37 -15.00
CA ALA A 112 -0.94 9.59 -14.28
C ALA A 112 0.12 9.05 -15.25
N ALA A 113 1.38 9.06 -14.83
CA ALA A 113 2.45 8.36 -15.55
C ALA A 113 2.28 6.83 -15.39
N PRO A 114 2.81 6.02 -16.31
CA PRO A 114 2.97 4.58 -16.09
C PRO A 114 3.68 4.30 -14.75
N GLY A 115 3.24 3.25 -14.04
CA GLY A 115 3.75 2.87 -12.72
C GLY A 115 3.04 3.56 -11.55
N ALA A 116 2.32 4.67 -11.80
CA ALA A 116 1.62 5.37 -10.74
C ALA A 116 0.55 4.50 -10.09
N VAL A 117 0.56 4.45 -8.76
CA VAL A 117 -0.42 3.71 -7.95
C VAL A 117 -1.58 4.63 -7.55
N ARG A 118 -2.82 4.14 -7.65
CA ARG A 118 -4.05 4.85 -7.29
C ARG A 118 -4.92 3.97 -6.39
N THR A 119 -5.58 4.59 -5.42
CA THR A 119 -6.53 3.90 -4.54
C THR A 119 -7.80 3.52 -5.28
N ASP A 120 -8.37 2.36 -4.96
CA ASP A 120 -9.73 2.03 -5.37
C ASP A 120 -10.73 2.83 -4.52
N THR A 121 -11.64 3.55 -5.18
CA THR A 121 -12.66 4.37 -4.52
C THR A 121 -13.93 3.59 -4.19
N THR A 122 -13.96 2.29 -4.48
CA THR A 122 -15.09 1.40 -4.16
C THR A 122 -14.82 0.52 -2.94
N GLY A 123 -13.57 0.45 -2.50
CA GLY A 123 -13.14 -0.33 -1.34
C GLY A 123 -11.61 -0.37 -1.24
N CYS A 124 -11.09 -0.99 -0.18
CA CYS A 124 -9.64 -1.13 0.03
C CYS A 124 -9.12 -2.55 -0.23
N SER A 125 -9.93 -3.43 -0.83
CA SER A 125 -9.48 -4.78 -1.20
C SER A 125 -8.58 -4.80 -2.44
N ALA A 126 -8.51 -3.68 -3.17
CA ALA A 126 -7.71 -3.55 -4.37
C ALA A 126 -7.17 -2.12 -4.51
N PHE A 127 -6.25 -1.98 -5.44
CA PHE A 127 -5.73 -0.70 -5.91
C PHE A 127 -5.50 -0.78 -7.42
N TYR A 128 -5.14 0.36 -8.02
CA TYR A 128 -4.83 0.44 -9.43
C TYR A 128 -3.37 0.80 -9.65
N GLN A 129 -2.73 0.14 -10.61
CA GLN A 129 -1.49 0.60 -11.21
C GLN A 129 -1.81 1.15 -12.61
N CYS A 130 -1.33 2.35 -12.90
CA CYS A 130 -1.52 2.95 -14.21
C CYS A 130 -0.48 2.40 -15.18
N THR A 131 -0.96 1.86 -16.30
CA THR A 131 -0.10 1.35 -17.38
C THR A 131 -0.38 2.10 -18.68
N LYS A 132 0.46 1.91 -19.70
CA LYS A 132 0.19 2.43 -21.05
C LYS A 132 -1.07 1.81 -21.68
N ALA A 133 -1.42 0.58 -21.31
CA ALA A 133 -2.59 -0.14 -21.82
C ALA A 133 -3.90 0.29 -21.14
N GLY A 134 -3.82 0.90 -19.95
CA GLY A 134 -4.96 1.30 -19.14
C GLY A 134 -4.73 1.07 -17.65
N PRO A 135 -5.75 1.32 -16.81
CA PRO A 135 -5.65 1.02 -15.39
C PRO A 135 -5.65 -0.50 -15.20
N LEU A 136 -4.67 -0.98 -14.46
CA LEU A 136 -4.57 -2.37 -14.04
C LEU A 136 -5.07 -2.45 -12.61
N ARG A 137 -6.06 -3.29 -12.33
CA ARG A 137 -6.57 -3.52 -10.97
C ARG A 137 -5.83 -4.69 -10.33
N LEU A 138 -5.31 -4.46 -9.12
CA LEU A 138 -4.56 -5.42 -8.34
C LEU A 138 -5.29 -5.68 -7.03
N GLU A 139 -5.68 -6.93 -6.81
CA GLU A 139 -6.33 -7.35 -5.57
C GLU A 139 -5.28 -7.66 -4.51
N CYS A 140 -5.48 -7.12 -3.31
CA CYS A 140 -4.65 -7.49 -2.18
C CYS A 140 -4.91 -8.97 -1.81
N PRO A 141 -3.87 -9.75 -1.46
CA PRO A 141 -4.03 -11.13 -1.00
C PRO A 141 -5.02 -11.27 0.16
N ALA A 142 -5.58 -12.47 0.32
CA ALA A 142 -6.55 -12.76 1.37
C ALA A 142 -6.04 -12.33 2.77
N GLY A 143 -6.93 -11.69 3.55
CA GLY A 143 -6.61 -11.17 4.89
C GLY A 143 -5.85 -9.82 4.89
N THR A 144 -5.56 -9.24 3.72
CA THR A 144 -4.89 -7.95 3.59
C THR A 144 -5.78 -6.91 2.90
N LEU A 145 -5.51 -5.63 3.15
CA LEU A 145 -6.16 -4.47 2.52
C LEU A 145 -5.10 -3.47 2.08
N PHE A 146 -5.42 -2.62 1.12
CA PHE A 146 -4.54 -1.58 0.61
C PHE A 146 -4.44 -0.41 1.58
N ASP A 147 -3.25 -0.17 2.09
CA ASP A 147 -2.88 1.00 2.88
C ASP A 147 -2.62 2.18 1.96
N SER A 148 -3.58 3.10 1.91
CA SER A 148 -3.51 4.31 1.08
C SER A 148 -2.40 5.30 1.48
N ASN A 149 -1.86 5.22 2.70
CA ASN A 149 -0.78 6.10 3.14
C ASN A 149 0.60 5.53 2.79
N ARG A 150 0.74 4.20 2.82
CA ARG A 150 2.00 3.50 2.52
C ARG A 150 2.05 2.89 1.12
N LEU A 151 0.94 2.93 0.40
CA LEU A 151 0.76 2.36 -0.94
C LEU A 151 1.13 0.86 -1.00
N VAL A 152 0.68 0.09 -0.02
CA VAL A 152 1.02 -1.33 0.14
C VAL A 152 -0.17 -2.15 0.63
N CYS A 153 -0.30 -3.41 0.18
CA CYS A 153 -1.24 -4.35 0.78
C CYS A 153 -0.71 -4.83 2.14
N ASP A 154 -1.42 -4.54 3.23
CA ASP A 154 -1.03 -4.93 4.59
C ASP A 154 -2.19 -5.53 5.38
N ALA A 155 -1.92 -6.06 6.58
CA ALA A 155 -2.93 -6.72 7.40
C ALA A 155 -4.16 -5.83 7.62
N ALA A 156 -5.34 -6.40 7.36
CA ALA A 156 -6.60 -5.65 7.27
C ALA A 156 -6.97 -4.88 8.56
N ASP A 157 -6.44 -5.27 9.71
CA ASP A 157 -6.70 -4.70 11.03
C ASP A 157 -5.89 -3.42 11.32
N ILE A 158 -4.78 -3.18 10.61
CA ILE A 158 -3.88 -2.04 10.83
C ILE A 158 -3.89 -1.01 9.67
N VAL A 159 -4.49 -1.38 8.54
CA VAL A 159 -4.50 -0.57 7.31
C VAL A 159 -5.26 0.74 7.44
N SER A 160 -4.69 1.81 6.89
CA SER A 160 -5.36 3.09 6.65
C SER A 160 -6.06 3.11 5.29
N CYS A 161 -7.39 3.10 5.33
CA CYS A 161 -8.22 2.95 4.14
C CYS A 161 -8.80 4.31 3.72
N ALA A 162 -8.36 4.86 2.58
CA ALA A 162 -8.87 6.14 2.06
C ALA A 162 -10.29 6.05 1.48
N TYR A 163 -10.86 4.85 1.35
CA TYR A 163 -12.25 4.67 0.97
C TYR A 163 -13.19 5.13 2.09
N ALA A 164 -13.94 6.19 1.82
CA ALA A 164 -15.10 6.58 2.60
C ALA A 164 -16.36 6.02 1.91
N PRO A 165 -17.09 5.07 2.53
CA PRO A 165 -18.31 4.56 1.93
C PRO A 165 -19.31 5.71 1.71
N PRO A 166 -19.97 5.79 0.54
CA PRO A 166 -20.94 6.84 0.27
C PRO A 166 -22.13 6.72 1.22
N LYS A 167 -22.30 7.75 2.08
CA LYS A 167 -23.40 7.98 3.03
C LYS A 167 -23.84 6.75 3.84
N PRO A 168 -23.56 6.66 5.16
CA PRO A 168 -24.25 5.67 5.99
C PRO A 168 -25.75 5.93 5.88
N SER A 169 -26.48 4.97 5.33
CA SER A 169 -27.93 5.07 5.20
C SER A 169 -28.51 5.13 6.61
N ILE A 170 -29.10 6.27 6.98
CA ILE A 170 -29.98 6.39 8.14
C ILE A 170 -31.28 5.65 7.77
N GLY A 171 -31.21 4.31 7.79
CA GLY A 171 -32.31 3.40 7.53
C GLY A 171 -32.29 2.33 8.60
N GLY A 172 -33.28 2.37 9.50
CA GLY A 172 -33.29 1.63 10.76
C GLY A 172 -33.15 0.11 10.59
N GLY A 173 -32.36 -0.50 11.48
CA GLY A 173 -32.33 -1.96 11.65
C GLY A 173 -30.97 -2.62 11.91
N GLY A 174 -29.86 -1.89 12.00
CA GLY A 174 -28.54 -2.47 12.29
C GLY A 174 -27.53 -1.45 12.81
N THR A 175 -26.65 -1.89 13.72
CA THR A 175 -25.67 -1.11 14.50
C THR A 175 -24.58 -0.43 13.65
N GLY A 176 -24.93 0.60 12.89
CA GLY A 176 -24.03 1.31 11.98
C GLY A 176 -24.27 2.81 11.95
N SER A 177 -24.21 3.49 13.10
CA SER A 177 -23.99 4.94 13.13
C SER A 177 -22.56 5.20 12.69
N GLY A 178 -22.34 5.70 11.47
CA GLY A 178 -21.02 6.24 11.11
C GLY A 178 -20.72 7.41 12.03
N ASN A 179 -19.87 7.18 13.03
CA ASN A 179 -19.50 8.18 14.02
C ASN A 179 -18.67 9.27 13.31
N LEU A 180 -19.00 10.54 13.50
CA LEU A 180 -18.22 11.68 12.96
C LEU A 180 -16.72 11.51 13.21
N LEU A 181 -16.34 10.94 14.35
CA LEU A 181 -14.94 10.70 14.70
C LEU A 181 -14.28 9.66 13.78
N GLU A 182 -15.00 8.59 13.40
CA GLU A 182 -14.52 7.62 12.41
C GLU A 182 -14.37 8.26 11.03
N ILE A 183 -15.27 9.18 10.68
CA ILE A 183 -15.17 9.95 9.44
C ILE A 183 -13.86 10.77 9.40
N LEU A 184 -13.47 11.35 10.53
CA LEU A 184 -12.23 12.10 10.64
C LEU A 184 -10.97 11.22 10.56
N CYS A 185 -11.11 9.90 10.71
CA CYS A 185 -10.04 8.93 10.59
C CYS A 185 -9.84 8.37 9.17
N PHE A 186 -10.72 8.67 8.21
CA PHE A 186 -10.54 8.22 6.82
C PHE A 186 -9.21 8.67 6.24
N GLY A 187 -8.46 7.70 5.70
CA GLY A 187 -7.13 7.93 5.13
C GLY A 187 -6.08 8.41 6.14
N LYS A 188 -6.38 8.47 7.45
CA LYS A 188 -5.38 8.83 8.47
C LYS A 188 -4.55 7.61 8.85
N LYS A 189 -3.25 7.84 9.05
CA LYS A 189 -2.33 6.79 9.51
C LYS A 189 -2.79 6.19 10.83
N ASN A 190 -2.57 4.88 11.03
CA ASN A 190 -2.75 4.25 12.34
C ASN A 190 -1.94 5.04 13.41
N GLY A 191 -2.58 5.32 14.54
CA GLY A 191 -2.05 6.17 15.62
C GLY A 191 -2.19 7.69 15.40
N TYR A 192 -2.80 8.16 14.31
CA TYR A 192 -3.01 9.60 14.09
C TYR A 192 -3.90 10.22 15.17
N LYS A 193 -3.45 11.32 15.78
CA LYS A 193 -4.15 11.98 16.89
C LYS A 193 -4.68 13.36 16.54
N PHE A 194 -5.92 13.65 16.92
CA PHE A 194 -6.56 14.97 16.75
C PHE A 194 -7.43 15.36 17.95
N ALA A 195 -7.71 16.66 18.08
CA ALA A 195 -8.54 17.19 19.16
C ALA A 195 -9.99 16.73 19.00
N HIS A 196 -10.67 16.44 20.10
CA HIS A 196 -12.09 16.08 20.02
C HIS A 196 -12.92 17.30 19.55
N PRO A 197 -13.85 17.16 18.58
CA PRO A 197 -14.55 18.31 17.97
C PRO A 197 -15.38 19.16 18.93
N THR A 198 -15.83 18.58 20.05
CA THR A 198 -16.74 19.24 21.00
C THR A 198 -16.25 19.25 22.45
N ASN A 199 -15.06 18.72 22.74
CA ASN A 199 -14.57 18.61 24.12
C ASN A 199 -13.06 18.82 24.21
N CYS A 200 -12.64 19.95 24.78
CA CYS A 200 -11.23 20.32 24.86
C CYS A 200 -10.35 19.36 25.69
N ALA A 201 -10.96 18.73 26.71
CA ALA A 201 -10.28 17.78 27.57
C ALA A 201 -10.17 16.39 26.92
N ARG A 202 -10.64 16.20 25.68
CA ARG A 202 -10.58 14.93 24.97
C ARG A 202 -9.81 15.03 23.66
N TYR A 203 -9.26 13.89 23.26
CA TYR A 203 -8.64 13.71 21.96
C TYR A 203 -9.01 12.35 21.38
N VAL A 204 -8.78 12.20 20.08
CA VAL A 204 -9.11 10.99 19.33
C VAL A 204 -7.83 10.44 18.73
N VAL A 205 -7.70 9.11 18.76
CA VAL A 205 -6.67 8.36 18.06
C VAL A 205 -7.33 7.50 17.00
N CYS A 206 -6.85 7.62 15.76
CA CYS A 206 -7.27 6.76 14.66
C CYS A 206 -6.50 5.45 14.72
N ASN A 207 -7.24 4.35 14.74
CA ASN A 207 -6.69 3.02 14.60
C ASN A 207 -6.89 2.51 13.16
N GLY A 208 -6.38 1.32 12.85
CA GLY A 208 -6.62 0.68 11.56
C GLY A 208 -8.11 0.56 11.22
N ARG A 209 -8.42 0.47 9.92
CA ARG A 209 -9.77 0.50 9.36
C ARG A 209 -10.55 1.79 9.66
N ASN A 210 -9.86 2.92 9.83
CA ASN A 210 -10.45 4.23 10.10
C ASN A 210 -11.26 4.30 11.41
N LYS A 211 -10.98 3.41 12.37
CA LYS A 211 -11.68 3.40 13.66
C LYS A 211 -11.20 4.54 14.54
N ALA A 212 -12.12 5.28 15.14
CA ALA A 212 -11.81 6.31 16.10
C ALA A 212 -11.89 5.79 17.53
N GLN A 213 -10.89 6.10 18.34
CA GLN A 213 -10.89 5.85 19.77
C GLN A 213 -10.73 7.17 20.54
N GLU A 214 -11.66 7.46 21.42
CA GLU A 214 -11.63 8.64 22.28
C GLU A 214 -10.80 8.41 23.54
N PHE A 215 -10.12 9.46 23.98
CA PHE A 215 -9.35 9.50 25.22
C PHE A 215 -9.59 10.83 25.94
N THR A 216 -9.52 10.79 27.27
CA THR A 216 -9.63 11.98 28.12
C THR A 216 -8.25 12.35 28.66
N CYS A 217 -7.86 13.60 28.53
CA CYS A 217 -6.66 14.16 29.13
C CYS A 217 -6.79 14.19 30.66
N PRO A 218 -5.67 14.14 31.41
CA PRO A 218 -5.69 14.31 32.86
C PRO A 218 -6.39 15.60 33.30
N THR A 219 -6.97 15.59 34.50
CA THR A 219 -7.66 16.76 35.06
C THR A 219 -6.76 18.00 35.04
N GLY A 220 -7.29 19.13 34.57
CA GLY A 220 -6.55 20.39 34.44
C GLY A 220 -5.73 20.53 33.15
N THR A 221 -5.82 19.56 32.23
CA THR A 221 -5.14 19.60 30.92
C THR A 221 -6.14 19.47 29.76
N ALA A 222 -5.74 19.95 28.60
CA ALA A 222 -6.48 19.87 27.34
C ALA A 222 -5.56 19.41 26.21
N TYR A 223 -6.12 18.88 25.12
CA TYR A 223 -5.31 18.36 24.03
C TYR A 223 -4.75 19.48 23.15
N ASN A 224 -3.43 19.63 23.14
CA ASN A 224 -2.74 20.58 22.28
C ASN A 224 -2.59 20.00 20.85
N LYS A 225 -3.33 20.56 19.90
CA LYS A 225 -3.35 20.11 18.49
C LYS A 225 -2.00 20.23 17.75
N GLN A 226 -1.15 21.17 18.16
CA GLN A 226 0.16 21.42 17.56
C GLN A 226 1.22 20.47 18.12
N ARG A 227 1.25 20.31 19.45
CA ARG A 227 2.21 19.46 20.17
C ARG A 227 1.81 17.98 20.20
N LYS A 228 0.55 17.67 19.86
CA LYS A 228 -0.04 16.30 19.83
C LYS A 228 -0.01 15.60 21.20
N ILE A 229 -0.14 16.36 22.28
CA ILE A 229 -0.10 15.91 23.68
C ILE A 229 -1.18 16.62 24.49
N CYS A 230 -1.48 16.10 25.70
CA CYS A 230 -2.22 16.85 26.70
C CYS A 230 -1.29 17.89 27.35
N ASP A 231 -1.70 19.15 27.36
CA ASP A 231 -0.97 20.28 27.92
C ASP A 231 -1.89 21.05 28.88
N PHE A 232 -1.33 21.91 29.73
CA PHE A 232 -2.14 22.72 30.65
C PHE A 232 -3.14 23.58 29.86
N THR A 233 -4.36 23.73 30.38
CA THR A 233 -5.46 24.40 29.64
C THR A 233 -5.11 25.81 29.16
N HIS A 234 -4.28 26.56 29.90
CA HIS A 234 -3.84 27.90 29.50
C HIS A 234 -2.84 27.93 28.34
N ASN A 235 -2.24 26.79 27.99
CA ASN A 235 -1.34 26.61 26.84
C ASN A 235 -2.05 26.02 25.61
N VAL A 236 -3.38 25.86 25.67
CA VAL A 236 -4.16 25.18 24.63
C VAL A 236 -5.23 26.12 24.08
N GLU A 237 -5.17 26.35 22.78
CA GLU A 237 -6.27 26.95 22.03
C GLU A 237 -7.29 25.88 21.64
N CYS A 238 -8.38 25.86 22.40
CA CYS A 238 -9.68 25.37 21.97
C CYS A 238 -10.47 26.50 21.31
#